data_AF-A0A496AUQ1-F1
#
_entry.id   AF-A0A496AUQ1-F1
#
_cell.length_a   1.000
_cell.length_b   1.000
_cell.length_c   1.000
_cell.angle_alpha   90.00
_cell.angle_beta   90.00
_cell.angle_gamma   90.00
#
_symmetry.space_group_name_H-M   'P 1'
#
loop_
_entity.id
_entity.type
_entity.pdbx_description
1 polymer ?
#
loop_
_entity_poly.entity_id
_entity_poly.type
_entity_poly.pdbx_seq_one_letter_code
_entity_poly.pdbx_strand_id
1 'polypeptide(L)'
;MKSFRLFFTIIFILLFTSIINSNEVAKYYFPDKLGSLWTYEDQDGNEFTRYAIEETTIDGVSFRAFSYDPEIDDWEDYKYIMHPFLYQVSDHWISLYVGNDIENGTKSIVTNKMQEVVATMRQEMAEKLPDGITMDFDFSVEPTAQDYFYLMPISEDNNDDWVAMNITLKVVLKLDLQGVPVEIPEELKSITATTTLEQTGSILDTESIETNAGIFDDCFKIQYRLTATTDTSLPQEFKQFLPDQETGGSTTTIWFAPNVGIVKYTSEEDSGDVETIELTNYEIKNDNAQENNEK
;
A
#
# COMPACT_ATOMS: atom_id res chain seq x y z
N MET A 1 15.40 -26.77 46.03
CA MET A 1 15.43 -25.37 45.54
C MET A 1 16.54 -25.06 44.50
N LYS A 2 17.61 -25.84 44.35
CA LYS A 2 18.65 -25.58 43.31
C LYS A 2 18.22 -25.96 41.88
N SER A 3 17.37 -26.99 41.70
CA SER A 3 16.87 -27.40 40.38
C SER A 3 15.83 -26.46 39.78
N PHE A 4 15.05 -25.75 40.60
CA PHE A 4 14.01 -24.82 40.15
C PHE A 4 14.57 -23.49 39.62
N ARG A 5 15.74 -23.07 40.11
CA ARG A 5 16.45 -21.88 39.60
C ARG A 5 17.12 -22.14 38.25
N LEU A 6 17.60 -23.36 38.00
CA LEU A 6 18.24 -23.72 36.73
C LEU A 6 17.23 -23.76 35.56
N PHE A 7 16.00 -24.20 35.82
CA PHE A 7 14.93 -24.27 34.82
C PHE A 7 14.48 -22.88 34.34
N PHE A 8 14.40 -21.91 35.26
CA PHE A 8 14.07 -20.52 34.91
C PHE A 8 15.17 -19.83 34.10
N THR A 9 16.46 -20.12 34.36
CA THR A 9 17.56 -19.53 33.58
C THR A 9 17.62 -20.07 32.15
N ILE A 10 17.31 -21.36 31.95
CA ILE A 10 17.28 -21.96 30.60
C ILE A 10 16.09 -21.45 29.78
N ILE A 11 14.89 -21.32 30.40
CA ILE A 11 13.74 -20.70 29.74
C ILE A 11 14.02 -19.23 29.38
N PHE A 12 14.70 -18.49 30.25
CA PHE A 12 15.08 -17.10 29.96
C PHE A 12 16.09 -17.01 28.81
N ILE A 13 17.06 -17.92 28.69
CA ILE A 13 18.00 -17.92 27.57
C ILE A 13 17.29 -18.28 26.25
N LEU A 14 16.37 -19.25 26.27
CA LEU A 14 15.61 -19.67 25.08
C LEU A 14 14.61 -18.60 24.61
N LEU A 15 14.02 -17.81 25.51
CA LEU A 15 13.13 -16.70 25.14
C LEU A 15 13.89 -15.51 24.51
N PHE A 16 15.18 -15.35 24.80
CA PHE A 16 16.00 -14.28 24.19
C PHE A 16 16.64 -14.70 22.86
N THR A 17 16.85 -16.00 22.61
CA THR A 17 17.38 -16.46 21.32
C THR A 17 16.39 -16.28 20.17
N SER A 18 15.08 -16.39 20.44
CA SER A 18 14.03 -16.20 19.42
C SER A 18 14.00 -14.77 18.88
N ILE A 19 14.23 -13.79 19.76
CA ILE A 19 14.21 -12.36 19.43
C ILE A 19 15.38 -12.01 18.49
N ILE A 20 16.56 -12.58 18.73
CA ILE A 20 17.76 -12.31 17.91
C ILE A 20 17.59 -12.87 16.49
N ASN A 21 17.06 -14.08 16.33
CA ASN A 21 16.86 -14.69 15.01
C ASN A 21 15.83 -13.95 14.13
N SER A 22 14.77 -13.40 14.74
CA SER A 22 13.72 -12.66 13.99
C SER A 22 14.26 -11.40 13.32
N ASN A 23 15.10 -10.62 14.02
CA ASN A 23 15.71 -9.41 13.49
C ASN A 23 16.72 -9.71 12.37
N GLU A 24 17.36 -10.88 12.38
CA GLU A 24 18.27 -11.33 11.32
C GLU A 24 17.53 -11.67 10.03
N VAL A 25 16.39 -12.36 10.10
CA VAL A 25 15.56 -12.69 8.92
C VAL A 25 15.04 -11.42 8.23
N ALA A 26 14.58 -10.44 9.01
CA ALA A 26 14.10 -9.19 8.44
C ALA A 26 15.21 -8.35 7.79
N LYS A 27 16.40 -8.28 8.40
CA LYS A 27 17.57 -7.65 7.79
C LYS A 27 18.06 -8.39 6.55
N TYR A 28 17.87 -9.70 6.52
CA TYR A 28 18.22 -10.53 5.38
C TYR A 28 17.33 -10.21 4.17
N TYR A 29 16.01 -10.06 4.32
CA TYR A 29 15.12 -9.76 3.18
C TYR A 29 14.86 -8.26 2.95
N PHE A 30 15.33 -7.38 3.82
CA PHE A 30 15.09 -5.93 3.70
C PHE A 30 16.32 -5.13 4.16
N PRO A 31 17.46 -5.24 3.44
CA PRO A 31 18.68 -4.54 3.80
C PRO A 31 18.52 -3.03 3.68
N ASP A 32 19.15 -2.29 4.58
CA ASP A 32 18.83 -0.86 4.78
C ASP A 32 19.99 0.00 5.21
N LYS A 33 21.19 -0.52 5.02
CA LYS A 33 22.39 0.18 5.45
C LYS A 33 22.48 1.52 4.73
N LEU A 34 22.72 2.58 5.51
CA LEU A 34 22.85 3.94 5.03
C LEU A 34 23.75 4.01 3.78
N GLY A 35 23.23 4.65 2.72
CA GLY A 35 23.91 4.74 1.42
C GLY A 35 23.76 3.53 0.52
N SER A 36 22.94 2.53 0.89
CA SER A 36 22.46 1.51 -0.05
C SER A 36 21.45 2.12 -1.01
N LEU A 37 21.36 1.57 -2.24
CA LEU A 37 20.43 2.03 -3.26
C LEU A 37 19.86 0.88 -4.09
N TRP A 38 18.69 1.14 -4.67
CA TRP A 38 17.98 0.25 -5.60
C TRP A 38 17.39 1.09 -6.72
N THR A 39 17.70 0.76 -7.96
CA THR A 39 17.08 1.35 -9.15
C THR A 39 16.09 0.36 -9.73
N TYR A 40 14.87 0.84 -9.95
CA TYR A 40 13.74 0.10 -10.47
C TYR A 40 13.31 0.69 -11.81
N GLU A 41 12.79 -0.15 -12.70
CA GLU A 41 12.20 0.25 -13.98
C GLU A 41 10.81 -0.40 -14.10
N ASP A 42 9.83 0.36 -14.56
CA ASP A 42 8.48 -0.15 -14.87
C ASP A 42 8.39 -0.69 -16.32
N GLN A 43 7.24 -1.27 -16.69
CA GLN A 43 7.02 -1.80 -18.04
C GLN A 43 7.13 -0.76 -19.18
N ASP A 44 7.03 0.52 -18.85
CA ASP A 44 7.06 1.64 -19.79
C ASP A 44 8.46 2.27 -19.89
N GLY A 45 9.43 1.77 -19.11
CA GLY A 45 10.81 2.23 -19.08
C GLY A 45 11.03 3.46 -18.18
N ASN A 46 10.08 3.78 -17.30
CA ASN A 46 10.28 4.82 -16.30
C ASN A 46 11.09 4.26 -15.13
N GLU A 47 12.14 4.98 -14.75
CA GLU A 47 13.03 4.58 -13.66
C GLU A 47 12.82 5.43 -12.42
N PHE A 48 12.98 4.79 -11.25
CA PHE A 48 13.21 5.49 -10.00
C PHE A 48 14.28 4.80 -9.18
N THR A 49 15.05 5.58 -8.41
CA THR A 49 16.05 5.07 -7.48
C THR A 49 15.64 5.36 -6.05
N ARG A 50 15.59 4.31 -5.23
CA ARG A 50 15.40 4.40 -3.78
C ARG A 50 16.75 4.39 -3.07
N TYR A 51 16.93 5.28 -2.10
CA TYR A 51 18.15 5.40 -1.29
C TYR A 51 17.84 5.18 0.18
N ALA A 52 18.60 4.33 0.86
CA ALA A 52 18.58 4.25 2.32
C ALA A 52 19.26 5.49 2.92
N ILE A 53 18.50 6.28 3.69
CA ILE A 53 18.96 7.52 4.31
C ILE A 53 18.96 7.41 5.84
N GLU A 54 19.35 8.49 6.52
CA GLU A 54 19.44 8.51 7.98
C GLU A 54 18.09 8.22 8.64
N GLU A 55 18.11 7.45 9.72
CA GLU A 55 16.92 7.17 10.52
C GLU A 55 16.28 8.47 11.01
N THR A 56 14.95 8.47 11.05
CA THR A 56 14.17 9.59 11.59
C THR A 56 13.39 9.15 12.83
N THR A 57 12.98 10.10 13.66
CA THR A 57 12.17 9.82 14.84
C THR A 57 10.89 10.64 14.78
N ILE A 58 9.75 9.95 14.84
CA ILE A 58 8.40 10.56 14.90
C ILE A 58 7.77 10.09 16.20
N ASP A 59 7.28 11.04 17.01
CA ASP A 59 6.62 10.76 18.30
C ASP A 59 7.40 9.82 19.24
N GLY A 60 8.74 9.92 19.22
CA GLY A 60 9.64 9.10 20.05
C GLY A 60 9.90 7.69 19.52
N VAL A 61 9.40 7.38 18.32
CA VAL A 61 9.57 6.10 17.64
C VAL A 61 10.58 6.27 16.49
N SER A 62 11.62 5.43 16.44
CA SER A 62 12.63 5.47 15.36
C SER A 62 12.12 4.72 14.13
N PHE A 63 12.39 5.30 12.96
CA PHE A 63 12.06 4.75 11.66
C PHE A 63 13.30 4.74 10.79
N ARG A 64 13.46 3.64 10.06
CA ARG A 64 14.35 3.61 8.90
C ARG A 64 13.67 4.38 7.78
N ALA A 65 14.47 5.09 6.99
CA ALA A 65 13.94 6.04 6.03
C ALA A 65 14.55 5.86 4.64
N PHE A 66 13.75 6.18 3.63
CA PHE A 66 14.14 6.21 2.23
C PHE A 66 13.91 7.58 1.60
N SER A 67 14.72 7.90 0.60
CA SER A 67 14.45 8.97 -0.36
C SER A 67 14.43 8.42 -1.78
N TYR A 68 13.88 9.20 -2.72
CA TYR A 68 13.63 8.79 -4.09
C TYR A 68 14.21 9.80 -5.09
N ASP A 69 14.72 9.30 -6.22
CA ASP A 69 15.05 10.09 -7.41
C ASP A 69 14.38 9.45 -8.64
N PRO A 70 13.43 10.13 -9.32
CA PRO A 70 12.94 11.47 -8.99
C PRO A 70 12.20 11.52 -7.64
N GLU A 71 12.11 12.72 -7.06
CA GLU A 71 11.23 12.95 -5.90
C GLU A 71 9.77 12.70 -6.31
N ILE A 72 8.99 12.12 -5.40
CA ILE A 72 7.56 11.89 -5.61
C ILE A 72 6.83 13.20 -5.34
N ASP A 73 6.47 13.90 -6.40
CA ASP A 73 5.72 15.15 -6.35
C ASP A 73 4.25 15.00 -6.76
N ASP A 74 3.91 13.91 -7.47
CA ASP A 74 2.54 13.51 -7.77
C ASP A 74 2.07 12.36 -6.86
N TRP A 75 0.96 12.59 -6.17
CA TRP A 75 0.33 11.60 -5.30
C TRP A 75 -0.39 10.49 -6.07
N GLU A 76 -0.65 10.67 -7.37
CA GLU A 76 -1.22 9.64 -8.23
C GLU A 76 -0.20 8.54 -8.58
N ASP A 77 1.09 8.89 -8.58
CA ASP A 77 2.20 7.98 -8.82
C ASP A 77 2.68 7.29 -7.52
N TYR A 78 2.11 7.66 -6.37
CA TYR A 78 2.49 7.12 -5.07
C TYR A 78 2.03 5.65 -4.88
N LYS A 79 2.97 4.73 -5.03
CA LYS A 79 2.79 3.29 -4.77
C LYS A 79 3.38 2.92 -3.41
N TYR A 80 2.59 2.98 -2.34
CA TYR A 80 3.06 2.79 -0.96
C TYR A 80 3.92 1.52 -0.69
N ILE A 81 3.78 0.46 -1.50
CA ILE A 81 4.63 -0.74 -1.42
C ILE A 81 6.04 -0.49 -1.98
N MET A 82 6.16 0.24 -3.09
CA MET A 82 7.42 0.53 -3.78
C MET A 82 8.07 1.83 -3.28
N HIS A 83 7.24 2.76 -2.83
CA HIS A 83 7.57 4.10 -2.39
C HIS A 83 7.39 4.35 -0.88
N PRO A 84 7.68 3.40 0.05
CA PRO A 84 7.59 3.73 1.47
C PRO A 84 8.66 4.73 1.87
N PHE A 85 8.29 5.89 2.40
CA PHE A 85 9.27 6.81 2.96
C PHE A 85 9.87 6.29 4.26
N LEU A 86 9.08 5.58 5.06
CA LEU A 86 9.41 5.18 6.41
C LEU A 86 8.97 3.74 6.66
N TYR A 87 9.77 3.00 7.42
CA TYR A 87 9.40 1.64 7.80
C TYR A 87 10.10 1.20 9.08
N GLN A 88 9.60 0.08 9.61
CA GLN A 88 10.09 -0.54 10.82
C GLN A 88 10.27 -2.02 10.65
N VAL A 89 11.25 -2.54 11.39
CA VAL A 89 11.50 -3.95 11.57
C VAL A 89 11.32 -4.24 13.05
N SER A 90 10.23 -4.94 13.37
CA SER A 90 9.94 -5.43 14.73
C SER A 90 10.27 -6.92 14.84
N ASP A 91 9.97 -7.54 15.98
CA ASP A 91 10.13 -8.99 16.15
C ASP A 91 9.08 -9.80 15.36
N HIS A 92 8.00 -9.15 14.91
CA HIS A 92 6.84 -9.82 14.30
C HIS A 92 6.64 -9.44 12.84
N TRP A 93 6.92 -8.19 12.48
CA TRP A 93 6.59 -7.60 11.19
C TRP A 93 7.69 -6.70 10.66
N ILE A 94 7.84 -6.72 9.34
CA ILE A 94 8.28 -5.56 8.57
C ILE A 94 7.02 -4.74 8.25
N SER A 95 6.97 -3.49 8.71
CA SER A 95 5.82 -2.60 8.49
C SER A 95 6.27 -1.30 7.84
N LEU A 96 5.54 -0.86 6.83
CA LEU A 96 5.73 0.43 6.18
C LEU A 96 4.84 1.46 6.88
N TYR A 97 5.40 2.58 7.29
CA TYR A 97 4.60 3.69 7.81
C TYR A 97 4.09 4.49 6.60
N VAL A 98 2.78 4.41 6.38
CA VAL A 98 2.09 5.01 5.21
C VAL A 98 1.22 6.19 5.61
N GLY A 99 0.84 6.30 6.89
CA GLY A 99 0.22 7.48 7.51
C GLY A 99 -0.73 8.28 6.61
N ASN A 100 -0.49 9.59 6.53
CA ASN A 100 -1.27 10.49 5.69
C ASN A 100 -0.93 10.34 4.19
N ASP A 101 0.20 9.74 3.84
CA ASP A 101 0.67 9.64 2.45
C ASP A 101 -0.30 8.78 1.63
N ILE A 102 -0.77 7.67 2.20
CA ILE A 102 -1.77 6.84 1.55
C ILE A 102 -3.16 7.48 1.50
N GLU A 103 -3.54 8.26 2.51
CA GLU A 103 -4.78 9.02 2.48
C GLU A 103 -4.74 10.08 1.37
N ASN A 104 -3.61 10.78 1.22
CA ASN A 104 -3.39 11.77 0.16
C ASN A 104 -3.41 11.12 -1.23
N GLY A 105 -2.68 10.02 -1.43
CA GLY A 105 -2.68 9.25 -2.68
C GLY A 105 -4.08 8.77 -3.06
N THR A 106 -4.78 8.11 -2.11
CA THR A 106 -6.15 7.64 -2.32
C THR A 106 -7.09 8.81 -2.66
N LYS A 107 -6.96 9.93 -1.96
CA LYS A 107 -7.78 11.12 -2.22
C LYS A 107 -7.55 11.67 -3.61
N SER A 108 -6.30 11.78 -4.07
CA SER A 108 -5.96 12.32 -5.39
C SER A 108 -6.57 11.45 -6.49
N ILE A 109 -6.28 10.14 -6.46
CA ILE A 109 -6.76 9.17 -7.45
C ILE A 109 -8.29 9.18 -7.54
N VAL A 110 -8.97 9.10 -6.40
CA VAL A 110 -10.44 9.07 -6.38
C VAL A 110 -11.04 10.41 -6.79
N THR A 111 -10.40 11.53 -6.41
CA THR A 111 -10.88 12.86 -6.82
C THR A 111 -10.85 13.00 -8.32
N ASN A 112 -9.76 12.60 -8.98
CA ASN A 112 -9.65 12.68 -10.44
C ASN A 112 -10.67 11.79 -11.14
N LYS A 113 -10.81 10.52 -10.71
CA LYS A 113 -11.85 9.62 -11.23
C LYS A 113 -13.26 10.23 -11.06
N MET A 114 -13.55 10.83 -9.89
CA MET A 114 -14.84 11.47 -9.64
C MET A 114 -15.07 12.73 -10.49
N GLN A 115 -14.04 13.50 -10.82
CA GLN A 115 -14.18 14.65 -11.74
C GLN A 115 -14.63 14.19 -13.12
N GLU A 116 -14.05 13.10 -13.65
CA GLU A 116 -14.42 12.52 -14.94
C GLU A 116 -15.86 11.99 -14.93
N VAL A 117 -16.24 11.27 -13.87
CA VAL A 117 -17.60 10.76 -13.68
C VAL A 117 -18.60 11.92 -13.63
N VAL A 118 -18.34 12.95 -12.84
CA VAL A 118 -19.22 14.11 -12.71
C VAL A 118 -19.31 14.91 -14.02
N ALA A 119 -18.20 15.08 -14.74
CA ALA A 119 -18.21 15.73 -16.05
C ALA A 119 -19.11 14.98 -17.05
N THR A 120 -19.00 13.65 -17.07
CA THR A 120 -19.84 12.78 -17.91
C THR A 120 -21.31 12.89 -17.50
N MET A 121 -21.61 12.82 -16.21
CA MET A 121 -22.97 12.99 -15.69
C MET A 121 -23.58 14.35 -16.09
N ARG A 122 -22.82 15.44 -15.95
CA ARG A 122 -23.27 16.78 -16.38
C ARG A 122 -23.61 16.82 -17.87
N GLN A 123 -22.74 16.27 -18.71
CA GLN A 123 -22.96 16.24 -20.15
C GLN A 123 -24.23 15.47 -20.51
N GLU A 124 -24.41 14.26 -19.96
CA GLU A 124 -25.60 13.45 -20.24
C GLU A 124 -26.89 14.09 -19.74
N MET A 125 -26.85 14.76 -18.59
CA MET A 125 -28.03 15.40 -18.02
C MET A 125 -28.40 16.69 -18.74
N ALA A 126 -27.42 17.47 -19.21
CA ALA A 126 -27.67 18.68 -19.98
C ALA A 126 -28.52 18.41 -21.25
N GLU A 127 -28.38 17.25 -21.87
CA GLU A 127 -29.18 16.84 -23.05
C GLU A 127 -30.60 16.37 -22.69
N LYS A 128 -30.82 15.96 -21.44
CA LYS A 128 -32.08 15.34 -20.97
C LYS A 128 -32.96 16.31 -20.20
N LEU A 129 -32.44 17.43 -19.72
CA LEU A 129 -33.17 18.38 -18.88
C LEU A 129 -34.06 19.33 -19.72
N PRO A 130 -35.31 19.59 -19.28
CA PRO A 130 -36.17 20.59 -19.89
C PRO A 130 -35.60 22.01 -19.83
N ASP A 131 -36.03 22.87 -20.75
CA ASP A 131 -35.69 24.30 -20.75
C ASP A 131 -36.00 24.97 -19.39
N GLY A 132 -35.01 25.68 -18.86
CA GLY A 132 -35.12 26.42 -17.60
C GLY A 132 -34.80 25.62 -16.34
N ILE A 133 -34.43 24.33 -16.46
CA ILE A 133 -33.92 23.50 -15.36
C ILE A 133 -32.41 23.35 -15.50
N THR A 134 -31.66 23.57 -14.42
CA THR A 134 -30.21 23.37 -14.38
C THR A 134 -29.83 22.41 -13.26
N MET A 135 -28.95 21.46 -13.56
CA MET A 135 -28.44 20.47 -12.62
C MET A 135 -26.93 20.61 -12.51
N ASP A 136 -26.42 20.63 -11.29
CA ASP A 136 -25.01 20.58 -11.00
C ASP A 136 -24.72 19.55 -9.90
N PHE A 137 -23.46 19.12 -9.84
CA PHE A 137 -22.96 18.12 -8.91
C PHE A 137 -21.71 18.64 -8.22
N ASP A 138 -21.69 18.56 -6.90
CA ASP A 138 -20.50 18.78 -6.08
C ASP A 138 -20.14 17.47 -5.38
N PHE A 139 -18.86 17.27 -5.06
CA PHE A 139 -18.45 16.07 -4.35
C PHE A 139 -17.30 16.31 -3.37
N SER A 140 -17.21 15.44 -2.36
CA SER A 140 -16.08 15.40 -1.44
C SER A 140 -15.58 13.98 -1.25
N VAL A 141 -14.26 13.83 -1.12
CA VAL A 141 -13.56 12.57 -0.92
C VAL A 141 -12.80 12.63 0.41
N GLU A 142 -13.11 11.70 1.31
CA GLU A 142 -12.59 11.62 2.67
C GLU A 142 -12.07 10.19 2.93
N PRO A 143 -10.81 9.89 2.60
CA PRO A 143 -10.19 8.63 2.99
C PRO A 143 -9.77 8.68 4.47
N THR A 144 -9.73 7.51 5.09
CA THR A 144 -9.16 7.28 6.42
C THR A 144 -8.46 5.93 6.39
N ALA A 145 -7.17 5.91 6.71
CA ALA A 145 -6.35 4.72 6.67
C ALA A 145 -5.75 4.39 8.03
N GLN A 146 -5.31 3.14 8.20
CA GLN A 146 -4.39 2.80 9.28
C GLN A 146 -2.99 3.33 8.97
N ASP A 147 -2.22 3.68 10.01
CA ASP A 147 -0.89 4.29 9.85
C ASP A 147 0.16 3.37 9.21
N TYR A 148 -0.03 2.06 9.29
CA TYR A 148 0.95 1.07 8.86
C TYR A 148 0.39 0.12 7.81
N PHE A 149 1.20 -0.19 6.81
CA PHE A 149 1.02 -1.35 5.95
C PHE A 149 1.89 -2.50 6.46
N TYR A 150 1.30 -3.65 6.78
CA TYR A 150 2.05 -4.82 7.23
C TYR A 150 2.57 -5.61 6.02
N LEU A 151 3.83 -5.35 5.65
CA LEU A 151 4.48 -5.93 4.49
C LEU A 151 4.75 -7.41 4.69
N MET A 152 5.47 -7.81 5.73
CA MET A 152 5.89 -9.22 5.83
C MET A 152 5.95 -9.68 7.27
N PRO A 153 5.33 -10.82 7.61
CA PRO A 153 5.54 -11.45 8.90
C PRO A 153 6.95 -12.03 8.96
N ILE A 154 7.60 -11.93 10.12
CA ILE A 154 8.98 -12.39 10.33
C ILE A 154 9.02 -13.84 10.86
N SER A 155 7.89 -14.36 11.35
CA SER A 155 7.81 -15.71 11.94
C SER A 155 7.46 -16.77 10.90
N GLU A 156 8.27 -17.83 10.82
CA GLU A 156 8.05 -19.03 9.96
C GLU A 156 6.75 -19.79 10.30
N ASP A 157 6.17 -19.58 11.48
CA ASP A 157 4.93 -20.24 11.92
C ASP A 157 3.65 -19.60 11.32
N ASN A 158 3.75 -18.47 10.62
CA ASN A 158 2.60 -17.71 10.11
C ASN A 158 2.37 -17.93 8.61
N ASN A 159 2.04 -19.17 8.22
CA ASN A 159 1.51 -19.49 6.88
C ASN A 159 0.03 -19.05 6.69
N ASP A 160 -0.47 -18.21 7.59
CA ASP A 160 -1.85 -17.72 7.56
C ASP A 160 -1.91 -16.38 6.83
N ASP A 161 -2.99 -16.17 6.08
CA ASP A 161 -3.32 -14.87 5.50
C ASP A 161 -3.40 -13.81 6.62
N TRP A 162 -2.88 -12.61 6.37
CA TRP A 162 -3.00 -11.48 7.30
C TRP A 162 -3.69 -10.30 6.66
N VAL A 163 -4.26 -9.41 7.48
CA VAL A 163 -4.74 -8.12 7.00
C VAL A 163 -3.57 -7.15 6.96
N ALA A 164 -3.11 -6.84 5.75
CA ALA A 164 -2.00 -5.94 5.50
C ALA A 164 -2.40 -4.48 5.71
N MET A 165 -3.62 -4.12 5.29
CA MET A 165 -4.11 -2.75 5.36
C MET A 165 -5.63 -2.64 5.27
N ASN A 166 -6.17 -1.59 5.90
CA ASN A 166 -7.55 -1.15 5.76
C ASN A 166 -7.61 0.33 5.45
N ILE A 167 -8.43 0.69 4.47
CA ILE A 167 -8.77 2.07 4.13
C ILE A 167 -10.29 2.18 4.08
N THR A 168 -10.84 3.19 4.76
CA THR A 168 -12.23 3.59 4.61
C THR A 168 -12.29 4.84 3.75
N LEU A 169 -12.94 4.74 2.60
CA LEU A 169 -13.14 5.85 1.67
C LEU A 169 -14.59 6.30 1.74
N LYS A 170 -14.82 7.56 2.12
CA LYS A 170 -16.15 8.16 2.06
C LYS A 170 -16.22 9.16 0.91
N VAL A 171 -17.15 8.94 -0.01
CA VAL A 171 -17.47 9.85 -1.10
C VAL A 171 -18.87 10.40 -0.87
N VAL A 172 -19.00 11.73 -0.84
CA VAL A 172 -20.29 12.41 -0.75
C VAL A 172 -20.52 13.14 -2.06
N LEU A 173 -21.55 12.75 -2.81
CA LEU A 173 -22.03 13.45 -3.99
C LEU A 173 -23.24 14.30 -3.58
N LYS A 174 -23.24 15.58 -3.95
CA LYS A 174 -24.33 16.52 -3.72
C LYS A 174 -24.92 16.97 -5.04
N LEU A 175 -26.23 16.96 -5.11
CA LEU A 175 -27.02 17.40 -6.24
C LEU A 175 -27.56 18.81 -5.97
N ASP A 176 -27.22 19.77 -6.83
CA ASP A 176 -27.91 21.07 -6.89
C ASP A 176 -28.81 21.10 -8.13
N LEU A 177 -30.11 21.26 -7.92
CA LEU A 177 -31.10 21.30 -8.99
C LEU A 177 -31.93 22.57 -8.85
N GLN A 178 -31.92 23.41 -9.87
CA GLN A 178 -32.61 24.70 -9.89
C GLN A 178 -33.66 24.74 -11.00
N GLY A 179 -34.70 25.56 -10.82
CA GLY A 179 -35.78 25.74 -11.80
C GLY A 179 -36.93 24.75 -11.71
N VAL A 180 -36.92 23.83 -10.73
CA VAL A 180 -37.99 22.83 -10.54
C VAL A 180 -39.09 23.40 -9.65
N PRO A 181 -40.38 23.23 -10.01
CA PRO A 181 -41.50 23.70 -9.19
C PRO A 181 -41.77 22.87 -7.93
N VAL A 182 -41.02 21.77 -7.72
CA VAL A 182 -41.20 20.83 -6.60
C VAL A 182 -39.90 20.73 -5.82
N GLU A 183 -40.01 20.79 -4.49
CA GLU A 183 -38.89 20.63 -3.58
C GLU A 183 -38.45 19.15 -3.57
N ILE A 184 -37.17 18.91 -3.87
CA ILE A 184 -36.58 17.57 -3.84
C ILE A 184 -36.38 17.18 -2.37
N PRO A 185 -36.75 15.96 -1.95
CA PRO A 185 -36.42 15.46 -0.62
C PRO A 185 -34.92 15.61 -0.31
N GLU A 186 -34.58 16.08 0.88
CA GLU A 186 -33.18 16.27 1.31
C GLU A 186 -32.33 14.99 1.15
N GLU A 187 -32.96 13.83 1.37
CA GLU A 187 -32.34 12.50 1.23
C GLU A 187 -31.87 12.18 -0.20
N LEU A 188 -32.39 12.90 -1.20
CA LEU A 188 -31.99 12.77 -2.61
C LEU A 188 -31.04 13.87 -3.06
N LYS A 189 -30.82 14.90 -2.22
CA LYS A 189 -29.86 15.98 -2.52
C LYS A 189 -28.42 15.57 -2.22
N SER A 190 -28.22 14.50 -1.45
CA SER A 190 -26.89 13.97 -1.15
C SER A 190 -26.88 12.46 -1.16
N ILE A 191 -25.91 11.89 -1.87
CA ILE A 191 -25.62 10.46 -1.87
C ILE A 191 -24.29 10.28 -1.17
N THR A 192 -24.24 9.42 -0.16
CA THR A 192 -22.98 9.03 0.49
C THR A 192 -22.67 7.59 0.15
N ALA A 193 -21.51 7.35 -0.45
CA ALA A 193 -20.93 6.03 -0.62
C ALA A 193 -19.76 5.87 0.36
N THR A 194 -19.73 4.77 1.08
CA THR A 194 -18.61 4.38 1.94
C THR A 194 -18.03 3.09 1.42
N THR A 195 -16.80 3.13 0.94
CA THR A 195 -16.06 1.97 0.44
C THR A 195 -15.01 1.58 1.46
N THR A 196 -15.03 0.32 1.90
CA THR A 196 -13.96 -0.28 2.68
C THR A 196 -13.05 -1.03 1.73
N LEU A 197 -11.78 -0.66 1.72
CA LEU A 197 -10.72 -1.35 1.00
C LEU A 197 -9.93 -2.17 2.03
N GLU A 198 -10.03 -3.49 1.97
CA GLU A 198 -9.26 -4.41 2.80
C GLU A 198 -8.22 -5.10 1.93
N GLN A 199 -6.96 -5.00 2.31
CA GLN A 199 -5.88 -5.71 1.65
C GLN A 199 -5.37 -6.81 2.54
N THR A 200 -5.41 -8.05 2.04
CA THR A 200 -4.86 -9.22 2.72
C THR A 200 -3.55 -9.65 2.08
N GLY A 201 -2.58 -10.09 2.87
CA GLY A 201 -1.31 -10.63 2.40
C GLY A 201 -1.21 -12.12 2.68
N SER A 202 -0.48 -12.85 1.82
CA SER A 202 -0.16 -14.26 2.01
C SER A 202 1.20 -14.61 1.39
N ILE A 203 1.95 -15.47 2.07
CA ILE A 203 3.19 -16.04 1.52
C ILE A 203 2.81 -17.21 0.62
N LEU A 204 3.26 -17.20 -0.63
CA LEU A 204 2.91 -18.23 -1.60
C LEU A 204 3.95 -19.35 -1.64
N ASP A 205 5.20 -19.00 -1.92
CA ASP A 205 6.32 -19.94 -2.07
C ASP A 205 7.66 -19.17 -2.13
N THR A 206 8.74 -19.88 -2.40
CA THR A 206 10.03 -19.34 -2.85
C THR A 206 10.32 -19.73 -4.29
N GLU A 207 10.79 -18.79 -5.11
CA GLU A 207 11.22 -19.08 -6.49
C GLU A 207 12.42 -18.24 -6.93
N SER A 208 13.14 -18.68 -7.98
CA SER A 208 14.21 -17.86 -8.58
C SER A 208 13.61 -16.81 -9.53
N ILE A 209 14.10 -15.58 -9.46
CA ILE A 209 13.66 -14.45 -10.30
C ILE A 209 14.85 -13.91 -11.08
N GLU A 210 14.67 -13.73 -12.38
CA GLU A 210 15.63 -13.08 -13.27
C GLU A 210 15.13 -11.67 -13.60
N THR A 211 16.01 -10.67 -13.43
CA THR A 211 15.79 -9.28 -13.84
C THR A 211 17.05 -8.74 -14.53
N ASN A 212 17.01 -7.50 -14.99
CA ASN A 212 18.20 -6.81 -15.54
C ASN A 212 19.36 -6.69 -14.52
N ALA A 213 19.07 -6.73 -13.21
CA ALA A 213 20.08 -6.70 -12.15
C ALA A 213 20.75 -8.08 -11.92
N GLY A 214 20.20 -9.16 -12.45
CA GLY A 214 20.75 -10.51 -12.33
C GLY A 214 19.70 -11.58 -12.03
N ILE A 215 20.17 -12.77 -11.66
CA ILE A 215 19.35 -13.90 -11.22
C ILE A 215 19.43 -13.98 -9.70
N PHE A 216 18.27 -14.01 -9.05
CA PHE A 216 18.13 -14.09 -7.61
C PHE A 216 17.44 -15.40 -7.24
N ASP A 217 18.18 -16.28 -6.57
CA ASP A 217 17.66 -17.54 -6.07
C ASP A 217 16.90 -17.35 -4.75
N ASP A 218 15.98 -18.27 -4.45
CA ASP A 218 15.24 -18.35 -3.19
C ASP A 218 14.49 -17.04 -2.83
N CYS A 219 13.87 -16.38 -3.82
CA CYS A 219 13.09 -15.17 -3.56
C CYS A 219 11.76 -15.52 -2.88
N PHE A 220 11.47 -14.88 -1.75
CA PHE A 220 10.15 -15.00 -1.11
C PHE A 220 9.08 -14.31 -1.94
N LYS A 221 8.05 -15.08 -2.32
CA LYS A 221 6.91 -14.60 -3.09
C LYS A 221 5.73 -14.31 -2.16
N ILE A 222 5.33 -13.04 -2.10
CA ILE A 222 4.21 -12.58 -1.29
C ILE A 222 3.13 -12.05 -2.23
N GLN A 223 1.89 -12.48 -2.03
CA GLN A 223 0.72 -11.97 -2.72
C GLN A 223 -0.11 -11.11 -1.78
N TYR A 224 -0.65 -10.02 -2.30
CA TYR A 224 -1.66 -9.20 -1.65
C TYR A 224 -2.90 -9.14 -2.50
N ARG A 225 -4.06 -9.27 -1.87
CA ARG A 225 -5.36 -9.13 -2.53
C ARG A 225 -6.11 -7.97 -1.93
N LEU A 226 -6.48 -7.03 -2.78
CA LEU A 226 -7.34 -5.91 -2.41
C LEU A 226 -8.80 -6.30 -2.68
N THR A 227 -9.65 -6.16 -1.67
CA THR A 227 -11.10 -6.30 -1.80
C THR A 227 -11.77 -4.98 -1.48
N ALA A 228 -12.61 -4.47 -2.39
CA ALA A 228 -13.45 -3.31 -2.15
C ALA A 228 -14.89 -3.72 -1.82
N THR A 229 -15.41 -3.22 -0.70
CA THR A 229 -16.83 -3.36 -0.32
C THR A 229 -17.44 -1.97 -0.19
N THR A 230 -18.46 -1.66 -1.00
CA THR A 230 -19.11 -0.35 -1.00
C THR A 230 -20.50 -0.43 -0.39
N ASP A 231 -20.83 0.44 0.57
CA ASP A 231 -22.20 0.68 0.99
C ASP A 231 -22.63 2.08 0.61
N THR A 232 -23.82 2.19 0.02
CA THR A 232 -24.40 3.46 -0.38
C THR A 232 -25.60 3.77 0.50
N SER A 233 -25.57 4.93 1.16
CA SER A 233 -26.66 5.47 1.94
C SER A 233 -27.69 6.12 1.02
N LEU A 234 -28.72 5.34 0.66
CA LEU A 234 -29.89 5.77 -0.10
C LEU A 234 -31.13 5.05 0.46
N PRO A 235 -32.32 5.66 0.38
CA PRO A 235 -33.57 4.97 0.71
C PRO A 235 -33.71 3.70 -0.15
N GLN A 236 -34.30 2.65 0.43
CA GLN A 236 -34.27 1.30 -0.14
C GLN A 236 -34.94 1.24 -1.52
N GLU A 237 -35.97 2.05 -1.73
CA GLU A 237 -36.67 2.25 -3.00
C GLU A 237 -35.79 2.85 -4.11
N PHE A 238 -34.65 3.47 -3.77
CA PHE A 238 -33.71 4.03 -4.73
C PHE A 238 -32.46 3.17 -4.94
N LYS A 239 -32.14 2.24 -4.02
CA LYS A 239 -30.98 1.34 -4.17
C LYS A 239 -31.04 0.49 -5.45
N GLN A 240 -32.24 0.18 -5.93
CA GLN A 240 -32.46 -0.57 -7.19
C GLN A 240 -32.04 0.18 -8.46
N PHE A 241 -31.78 1.49 -8.37
CA PHE A 241 -31.29 2.29 -9.50
C PHE A 241 -29.77 2.45 -9.48
N LEU A 242 -29.09 1.96 -8.45
CA LEU A 242 -27.64 1.90 -8.45
C LEU A 242 -27.20 0.79 -9.44
N PRO A 243 -26.12 1.01 -10.21
CA PRO A 243 -25.50 -0.08 -10.94
C PRO A 243 -25.14 -1.21 -9.98
N ASP A 244 -25.11 -2.44 -10.49
CA ASP A 244 -24.60 -3.58 -9.72
C ASP A 244 -23.22 -3.18 -9.18
N GLN A 245 -23.03 -3.30 -7.87
CA GLN A 245 -21.76 -2.99 -7.25
C GLN A 245 -20.76 -4.07 -7.65
N GLU A 246 -19.95 -3.78 -8.67
CA GLU A 246 -18.77 -4.58 -8.94
C GLU A 246 -17.83 -4.44 -7.75
N THR A 247 -17.53 -5.57 -7.10
CA THR A 247 -16.42 -5.65 -6.17
C THR A 247 -15.16 -5.52 -7.02
N GLY A 248 -14.63 -4.29 -7.10
CA GLY A 248 -13.31 -4.06 -7.68
C GLY A 248 -12.25 -4.64 -6.75
N GLY A 249 -11.32 -5.37 -7.31
CA GLY A 249 -10.15 -5.91 -6.64
C GLY A 249 -8.89 -5.72 -7.47
N SER A 250 -7.77 -5.95 -6.81
CA SER A 250 -6.48 -6.08 -7.46
C SER A 250 -5.65 -7.13 -6.73
N THR A 251 -4.77 -7.78 -7.48
CA THR A 251 -3.79 -8.71 -6.95
C THR A 251 -2.40 -8.16 -7.18
N THR A 252 -1.69 -7.89 -6.09
CA THR A 252 -0.28 -7.48 -6.13
C THR A 252 0.59 -8.66 -5.73
N THR A 253 1.69 -8.91 -6.43
CA THR A 253 2.69 -9.91 -6.05
C THR A 253 4.06 -9.24 -5.97
N ILE A 254 4.80 -9.55 -4.91
CA ILE A 254 6.15 -9.03 -4.65
C ILE A 254 7.11 -10.20 -4.45
N TRP A 255 8.32 -10.05 -4.98
CA TRP A 255 9.41 -10.98 -4.77
C TRP A 255 10.54 -10.32 -3.98
N PHE A 256 10.92 -10.94 -2.88
CA PHE A 256 11.99 -10.50 -1.99
C PHE A 256 13.21 -11.40 -2.12
N ALA A 257 14.30 -10.86 -2.67
CA ALA A 257 15.56 -11.57 -2.73
C ALA A 257 16.38 -11.40 -1.44
N PRO A 258 17.02 -12.48 -0.96
CA PRO A 258 18.03 -12.44 0.09
C PRO A 258 19.10 -11.36 -0.07
N ASN A 259 19.36 -10.61 0.99
CA ASN A 259 20.31 -9.50 1.09
C ASN A 259 20.16 -8.42 0.03
N VAL A 260 18.99 -8.34 -0.63
CA VAL A 260 18.72 -7.37 -1.68
C VAL A 260 17.43 -6.62 -1.37
N GLY A 261 16.31 -7.31 -1.08
CA GLY A 261 15.01 -6.66 -0.95
C GLY A 261 14.09 -6.96 -2.12
N ILE A 262 13.19 -6.02 -2.43
CA ILE A 262 12.24 -6.17 -3.54
C ILE A 262 13.03 -6.23 -4.85
N VAL A 263 12.88 -7.33 -5.59
CA VAL A 263 13.47 -7.51 -6.93
C VAL A 263 12.44 -7.40 -8.05
N LYS A 264 11.18 -7.73 -7.74
CA LYS A 264 10.07 -7.66 -8.69
C LYS A 264 8.77 -7.34 -7.97
N TYR A 265 7.93 -6.60 -8.65
CA TYR A 265 6.57 -6.24 -8.27
C TYR A 265 5.67 -6.42 -9.48
N THR A 266 4.50 -6.99 -9.30
CA THR A 266 3.44 -7.04 -10.32
C THR A 266 2.10 -6.70 -9.69
N SER A 267 1.30 -5.86 -10.32
CA SER A 267 -0.07 -5.57 -9.90
C SER A 267 -1.03 -5.83 -11.06
N GLU A 268 -2.02 -6.69 -10.83
CA GLU A 268 -3.08 -6.99 -11.78
C GLU A 268 -4.40 -6.45 -11.23
N GLU A 269 -5.04 -5.54 -11.96
CA GLU A 269 -6.39 -5.09 -11.68
C GLU A 269 -7.42 -6.07 -12.28
N ASP A 270 -8.63 -6.12 -11.73
CA ASP A 270 -9.70 -6.96 -12.28
C ASP A 270 -10.07 -6.62 -13.75
N SER A 271 -9.70 -5.43 -14.23
CA SER A 271 -9.81 -5.03 -15.65
C SER A 271 -8.89 -5.84 -16.58
N GLY A 272 -7.88 -6.52 -16.01
CA GLY A 272 -6.81 -7.20 -16.73
C GLY A 272 -5.58 -6.32 -17.01
N ASP A 273 -5.57 -5.07 -16.52
CA ASP A 273 -4.40 -4.21 -16.60
C ASP A 273 -3.31 -4.73 -15.65
N VAL A 274 -2.11 -4.97 -16.19
CA VAL A 274 -0.97 -5.50 -15.46
C VAL A 274 0.15 -4.48 -15.46
N GLU A 275 0.53 -4.05 -14.27
CA GLU A 275 1.73 -3.25 -14.02
C GLU A 275 2.86 -4.15 -13.51
N THR A 276 4.09 -3.89 -13.95
CA THR A 276 5.28 -4.62 -13.51
C THR A 276 6.41 -3.64 -13.25
N ILE A 277 7.09 -3.81 -12.12
CA ILE A 277 8.30 -3.05 -11.76
C ILE A 277 9.40 -4.05 -11.40
N GLU A 278 10.59 -3.89 -12.00
CA GLU A 278 11.72 -4.79 -11.81
C GLU A 278 12.97 -4.04 -11.36
N LEU A 279 13.79 -4.71 -10.55
CA LEU A 279 15.09 -4.19 -10.14
C LEU A 279 16.07 -4.25 -11.32
N THR A 280 16.62 -3.09 -11.70
CA THR A 280 17.60 -2.99 -12.79
C THR A 280 19.03 -2.83 -12.27
N ASN A 281 19.20 -2.21 -11.11
CA ASN A 281 20.51 -2.04 -10.46
C ASN A 281 20.37 -1.91 -8.95
N TYR A 282 21.42 -2.27 -8.19
CA TYR A 282 21.45 -2.07 -6.75
C TYR A 282 22.87 -2.00 -6.21
N GLU A 283 23.04 -1.33 -5.06
CA GLU A 283 24.28 -1.35 -4.29
C GLU A 283 23.95 -1.47 -2.81
N ILE A 284 24.23 -2.63 -2.19
CA ILE A 284 24.02 -2.83 -0.75
C ILE A 284 25.32 -2.59 0.00
N LYS A 285 25.31 -1.67 0.97
CA LYS A 285 26.44 -1.44 1.87
C LYS A 285 26.47 -2.53 2.94
N ASN A 286 27.65 -3.06 3.24
CA ASN A 286 27.86 -4.05 4.29
C ASN A 286 28.76 -3.48 5.40
N ASP A 287 28.58 -3.94 6.64
CA ASP A 287 29.40 -3.52 7.80
C ASP A 287 30.88 -3.98 7.71
N ASN A 288 31.23 -4.84 6.75
CA ASN A 288 32.57 -5.41 6.59
C ASN A 288 33.49 -4.59 5.67
N ALA A 289 33.48 -3.26 5.81
CA ALA A 289 34.57 -2.41 5.33
C ALA A 289 35.50 -2.03 6.50
N GLN A 290 35.91 -3.01 7.33
CA GLN A 290 37.10 -2.86 8.17
C GLN A 290 38.34 -3.22 7.35
N GLU A 291 39.12 -2.18 7.04
CA GLU A 291 40.58 -2.17 6.88
C GLU A 291 41.27 -3.54 6.69
N ASN A 292 41.38 -4.00 5.43
CA ASN A 292 42.50 -4.86 5.03
C ASN A 292 43.65 -4.01 4.46
N ASN A 293 43.98 -2.92 5.16
CA ASN A 293 45.22 -2.18 4.99
C ASN A 293 45.77 -1.88 6.38
N GLU A 294 46.44 -2.87 6.97
CA GLU A 294 47.66 -2.71 7.80
C GLU A 294 47.99 -4.03 8.55
N LYS A 295 48.76 -4.91 7.91
CA LYS A 295 50.10 -5.37 8.33
C LYS A 295 50.55 -6.66 7.63
#